data_AF-A0A2E4NBH0-F1
#
_entry.id   AF-A0A2E4NBH0-F1
#
_cell.length_a   1.000
_cell.length_b   1.000
_cell.length_c   1.000
_cell.angle_alpha   90.00
_cell.angle_beta   90.00
_cell.angle_gamma   90.00
#
_symmetry.space_group_name_H-M   'P 1'
#
loop_
_entity.id
_entity.type
_entity.pdbx_description
1 polymer ?
#
loop_
_entity_poly.entity_id
_entity_poly.type
_entity_poly.pdbx_seq_one_letter_code
_entity_poly.pdbx_strand_id
1 'polypeptide(L)' 'MGRKPTTTETDSILNLYKEHLEEFSKNQDTVKELLGTGESTVDSNLNQAELASWTMITHLILNLSETVTKG' A
#
# COMPACT_ATOMS: atom_id res chain seq x y z
N MET A 1 7.71 21.49 -7.70
CA MET A 1 8.89 21.26 -6.83
C MET A 1 8.47 20.23 -5.79
N GLY A 2 8.96 18.99 -5.88
CA GLY A 2 8.54 17.91 -4.98
C GLY A 2 9.11 18.14 -3.58
N ARG A 3 8.24 18.19 -2.56
CA ARG A 3 8.68 18.14 -1.17
C ARG A 3 9.32 16.78 -0.93
N LYS A 4 10.54 16.76 -0.38
CA LYS A 4 11.13 15.51 0.10
C LYS A 4 10.31 15.06 1.32
N PRO A 5 9.86 13.80 1.37
CA PRO A 5 9.16 13.30 2.56
C PRO A 5 10.06 13.53 3.76
N THR A 6 9.53 14.17 4.80
CA THR A 6 10.26 14.32 6.05
C THR A 6 10.36 12.95 6.72
N THR A 7 11.39 12.79 7.57
CA THR A 7 11.65 11.53 8.27
C THR A 7 10.44 11.01 9.06
N THR A 8 9.60 11.93 9.55
CA THR A 8 8.33 11.62 10.22
C THR A 8 7.27 11.00 9.30
N GLU A 9 7.16 11.47 8.06
CA GLU A 9 6.19 10.90 7.11
C GLU A 9 6.60 9.49 6.68
N THR A 10 7.91 9.25 6.57
CA THR A 10 8.42 7.91 6.24
C THR A 10 8.14 6.92 7.35
N ASP A 11 8.32 7.32 8.61
CA ASP A 11 8.01 6.48 9.78
C ASP A 11 6.52 6.16 9.87
N SER A 12 5.64 7.14 9.64
CA SER A 12 4.20 6.92 9.56
C SER A 12 3.80 5.95 8.45
N ILE A 13 4.40 6.06 7.25
CA ILE A 13 4.13 5.13 6.13
C ILE A 13 4.61 3.72 6.48
N LEU A 14 5.75 3.59 7.17
CA LEU A 14 6.28 2.31 7.63
C LEU A 14 5.39 1.68 8.71
N ASN A 15 4.85 2.47 9.63
CA ASN A 15 3.89 2.01 10.62
C ASN A 15 2.61 1.52 9.94
N LEU A 16 2.09 2.33 9.02
CA LEU A 16 0.87 2.01 8.26
C LEU A 16 1.05 0.75 7.40
N TYR A 17 2.23 0.55 6.82
CA TYR A 17 2.57 -0.69 6.10
C TYR A 17 2.48 -1.91 7.01
N LYS A 18 3.00 -1.83 8.23
CA LYS A 18 2.94 -2.92 9.21
C LYS A 18 1.51 -3.20 9.66
N GLU A 19 0.71 -2.16 9.89
CA GLU A 19 -0.70 -2.30 10.24
C GLU A 19 -1.48 -3.00 9.11
N HIS A 20 -1.30 -2.54 7.86
CA HIS A 20 -1.91 -3.21 6.70
C HIS A 20 -1.41 -4.64 6.53
N LEU A 21 -0.13 -4.91 6.76
CA LEU A 21 0.41 -6.28 6.68
C LEU A 21 -0.24 -7.19 7.71
N GLU A 22 -0.41 -6.72 8.95
CA GLU A 22 -1.04 -7.51 10.01
C GLU A 22 -2.53 -7.71 9.75
N GLU A 23 -3.22 -6.68 9.26
CA GLU A 23 -4.62 -6.73 8.87
C GLU A 23 -4.84 -7.68 7.69
N PHE A 24 -4.05 -7.57 6.62
CA PHE A 24 -4.11 -8.46 5.46
C PHE A 24 -3.69 -9.89 5.77
N SER A 25 -2.79 -10.09 6.73
CA SER A 25 -2.47 -11.43 7.23
C SER A 25 -3.66 -12.07 7.97
N LYS A 26 -4.54 -11.27 8.59
CA LYS A 26 -5.77 -11.75 9.24
C LYS A 26 -6.96 -11.80 8.28
N ASN A 27 -6.99 -10.92 7.28
CA ASN A 27 -8.07 -10.71 6.33
C ASN A 27 -7.62 -11.03 4.89
N GLN A 28 -7.37 -12.32 4.63
CA GLN A 28 -6.99 -12.81 3.31
C GLN A 28 -8.06 -12.60 2.24
N ASP A 29 -9.32 -12.40 2.64
CA ASP A 29 -10.42 -12.10 1.71
C ASP A 29 -10.22 -10.74 1.04
N THR A 30 -9.90 -9.71 1.84
CA THR A 30 -9.58 -8.36 1.36
C THR A 30 -8.35 -8.37 0.45
N VAL A 31 -7.35 -9.20 0.76
CA VAL A 31 -6.17 -9.40 -0.11
C VAL A 31 -6.56 -9.97 -1.46
N LYS A 32 -7.45 -10.97 -1.49
CA LYS A 32 -7.93 -11.57 -2.74
C LYS A 32 -8.78 -10.59 -3.54
N GLU A 33 -9.61 -9.78 -2.90
CA GLU A 33 -10.36 -8.74 -3.60
C GLU A 33 -9.41 -7.68 -4.19
N LEU A 34 -8.49 -7.14 -3.37
CA LEU A 34 -7.55 -6.11 -3.80
C LEU A 34 -6.66 -6.58 -4.95
N LEU A 35 -6.04 -7.76 -4.80
CA LEU A 35 -5.13 -8.31 -5.81
C LEU A 35 -5.88 -8.95 -6.99
N GLY A 36 -7.12 -9.41 -6.78
CA GLY A 36 -8.00 -9.95 -7.80
C GLY A 36 -8.68 -8.89 -8.68
N THR A 37 -8.62 -7.61 -8.28
CA THR A 37 -9.11 -6.48 -9.10
C THR A 37 -8.15 -6.13 -10.25
N GLY A 38 -6.94 -6.73 -10.28
CA GLY A 38 -5.95 -6.52 -11.33
C GLY A 38 -6.16 -7.38 -12.58
N GLU A 39 -5.78 -6.86 -13.74
CA GLU A 39 -5.85 -7.57 -15.03
C GLU A 39 -4.80 -8.70 -15.18
N SER A 40 -3.94 -8.86 -14.17
CA SER A 40 -2.84 -9.84 -14.15
C SER A 40 -3.06 -10.89 -13.07
N THR A 41 -2.74 -12.14 -13.39
CA THR A 41 -2.77 -13.24 -12.41
C THR A 41 -1.77 -12.98 -11.31
N VAL A 42 -2.25 -12.93 -10.06
CA VAL A 42 -1.40 -12.77 -8.89
C VAL A 42 -0.52 -14.00 -8.74
N ASP A 43 0.79 -13.79 -8.73
CA ASP A 43 1.76 -14.84 -8.47
C ASP A 43 1.49 -15.50 -7.12
N SER A 44 1.04 -16.75 -7.14
CA SER A 44 0.76 -17.52 -5.92
C SER A 44 2.03 -17.93 -5.17
N ASN A 45 3.22 -17.69 -5.74
CA ASN A 45 4.51 -17.84 -5.07
C ASN A 45 4.87 -16.63 -4.19
N LEU A 46 4.19 -15.49 -4.34
CA LEU A 46 4.46 -14.29 -3.55
C LEU A 46 3.54 -14.25 -2.32
N ASN A 47 4.04 -13.64 -1.24
CA ASN A 47 3.23 -13.40 -0.06
C ASN A 47 2.16 -12.36 -0.39
N GLN A 48 0.93 -12.81 -0.56
CA GLN A 48 -0.17 -11.96 -1.02
C GLN A 48 -0.46 -10.82 -0.04
N ALA A 49 -0.29 -11.05 1.27
CA ALA A 49 -0.47 -10.01 2.27
C ALA A 49 0.56 -8.87 2.10
N GLU A 50 1.83 -9.19 1.86
CA GLU A 50 2.86 -8.17 1.60
C GLU A 50 2.60 -7.42 0.30
N LEU A 51 2.19 -8.13 -0.76
CA LEU A 51 1.89 -7.52 -2.04
C LEU A 51 0.72 -6.53 -1.93
N ALA A 52 -0.33 -6.90 -1.21
CA ALA A 52 -1.48 -6.04 -0.95
C ALA A 52 -1.09 -4.82 -0.12
N SER A 53 -0.28 -4.99 0.93
CA SER A 53 0.25 -3.86 1.71
C SER A 53 1.04 -2.88 0.87
N TRP A 54 1.96 -3.37 0.03
CA TRP A 54 2.74 -2.51 -0.87
C TRP A 54 1.87 -1.78 -1.91
N THR A 55 0.83 -2.45 -2.41
CA THR A 55 -0.13 -1.85 -3.33
C THR A 55 -0.88 -0.70 -2.66
N MET A 56 -1.37 -0.90 -1.44
CA MET A 56 -2.11 0.12 -0.70
C MET A 56 -1.24 1.31 -0.33
N ILE A 57 -0.01 1.06 0.12
CA ILE A 57 0.97 2.11 0.41
C ILE A 57 1.31 2.91 -0.85
N THR A 58 1.47 2.26 -2.00
CA THR A 58 1.69 2.95 -3.27
C THR A 58 0.50 3.84 -3.63
N HIS A 59 -0.72 3.33 -3.45
CA HIS A 59 -1.95 4.08 -3.68
C HIS A 59 -2.08 5.30 -2.76
N LEU A 60 -1.69 5.16 -1.49
CA LEU A 60 -1.60 6.24 -0.51
C LEU A 60 -0.58 7.30 -0.94
N ILE A 61 0.64 6.89 -1.33
CA ILE A 61 1.69 7.81 -1.78
C ILE A 61 1.24 8.59 -3.02
N LEU A 62 0.56 7.93 -3.97
CA LEU A 62 0.01 8.57 -5.17
C LEU A 62 -1.09 9.57 -4.82
N ASN A 63 -2.05 9.19 -3.95
CA ASN A 63 -3.12 10.08 -3.49
C ASN A 63 -2.58 11.31 -2.72
N LEU A 64 -1.57 11.10 -1.87
CA LEU A 64 -0.87 12.18 -1.17
C LEU A 64 -0.15 13.10 -2.16
N SER A 65 0.53 12.55 -3.16
CA SER A 65 1.22 13.33 -4.19
C SER A 65 0.24 14.16 -5.03
N GLU A 66 -0.93 13.61 -5.37
CA GLU A 66 -1.98 14.34 -6.09
C GLU A 66 -2.60 15.44 -5.23
N THR A 67 -2.92 15.15 -3.97
CA THR A 67 -3.51 16.11 -3.02
C THR A 67 -2.58 17.27 -2.73
N VAL A 68 -1.26 17.02 -2.59
CA VAL A 68 -0.25 18.06 -2.33
C VAL A 68 0.04 18.88 -3.58
N THR A 69 -0.08 18.33 -4.79
CA THR A 69 0.27 19.05 -6.03
C THR A 69 -0.89 19.84 -6.65
N LYS A 70 -2.14 19.57 -6.25
CA LYS A 70 -3.34 20.34 -6.68
C LYS A 70 -3.73 21.50 -5.75
N GLY A 71 -2.91 21.83 -4.76
CA GLY A 71 -3.10 22.97 -3.84
C GLY A 71 -2.37 24.24 -4.28
#